data_AF-A0A971SSA0-F1
#
_entry.id   AF-A0A971SSA0-F1
#
_cell.length_a   1.000
_cell.length_b   1.000
_cell.length_c   1.000
_cell.angle_alpha   90.00
_cell.angle_beta   90.00
_cell.angle_gamma   90.00
#
_symmetry.space_group_name_H-M   'P 1'
#
loop_
_entity.id
_entity.type
_entity.pdbx_description
1 polymer ?
#
loop_
_entity_poly.entity_id
_entity_poly.type
_entity_poly.pdbx_seq_one_letter_code
_entity_poly.pdbx_strand_id
1 'polypeptide(L)'
;PAYPAWGASFYTALILLEVRRIRPEIRSAMEIRYTPEIVERITRLGMRIARLDIREGDPLDIILKKTMREGSLADLFYTEGGFAREGAVIITGAGAVAVARTAVRIAEAG
;
A
#
# COMPACT_ATOMS: atom_id res chain seq x y z
N PRO A 1 -20.57 -9.58 3.15
CA PRO A 1 -19.30 -9.43 3.90
C PRO A 1 -18.65 -10.80 4.16
N ALA A 2 -17.32 -10.90 4.00
CA ALA A 2 -16.54 -12.08 4.38
C ALA A 2 -15.82 -11.83 5.72
N TYR A 3 -15.57 -12.89 6.49
CA TYR A 3 -14.78 -12.81 7.73
C TYR A 3 -13.27 -12.68 7.41
N PRO A 4 -12.47 -12.07 8.30
CA PRO A 4 -11.02 -12.08 8.16
C PRO A 4 -10.51 -13.53 8.04
N ALA A 5 -9.79 -13.81 6.96
CA ALA A 5 -9.23 -15.12 6.68
C ALA A 5 -7.77 -14.98 6.26
N TRP A 6 -6.96 -15.97 6.62
CA TRP A 6 -5.59 -16.07 6.16
C TRP A 6 -5.57 -16.20 4.63
N GLY A 7 -4.67 -15.45 3.96
CA GLY A 7 -4.52 -15.51 2.51
C GLY A 7 -5.58 -14.77 1.70
N ALA A 8 -6.55 -14.09 2.33
CA ALA A 8 -7.61 -13.34 1.63
C ALA A 8 -7.10 -12.17 0.76
N SER A 9 -5.86 -11.72 0.97
CA SER A 9 -5.26 -10.58 0.26
C SER A 9 -3.80 -10.88 -0.10
N PHE A 10 -3.57 -11.83 -1.02
CA PHE A 10 -2.24 -12.32 -1.40
C PHE A 10 -1.25 -11.19 -1.74
N TYR A 11 -1.66 -10.24 -2.60
CA TYR A 11 -0.77 -9.14 -3.04
C TYR A 11 -0.44 -8.16 -1.90
N THR A 12 -1.45 -7.73 -1.16
CA THR A 12 -1.29 -6.84 0.00
C THR A 12 -0.40 -7.49 1.07
N ALA A 13 -0.53 -8.81 1.26
CA ALA A 13 0.31 -9.57 2.18
C ALA A 13 1.78 -9.63 1.72
N LEU A 14 2.04 -9.81 0.42
CA LEU A 14 3.42 -9.77 -0.11
C LEU A 14 4.06 -8.40 0.08
N ILE A 15 3.33 -7.31 -0.20
CA ILE A 15 3.80 -5.94 0.05
C ILE A 15 4.18 -5.79 1.53
N LEU A 16 3.29 -6.20 2.44
CA LEU A 16 3.56 -6.15 3.88
C LEU A 16 4.81 -6.96 4.27
N LEU A 17 5.02 -8.14 3.69
CA LEU A 17 6.19 -8.97 3.97
C LEU A 17 7.49 -8.30 3.49
N GLU A 18 7.50 -7.68 2.32
CA GLU A 18 8.69 -6.95 1.83
C GLU A 18 8.96 -5.69 2.67
N VAL A 19 7.93 -4.92 3.03
CA VAL A 19 8.08 -3.76 3.94
C VAL A 19 8.68 -4.23 5.27
N ARG A 20 8.20 -5.35 5.81
CA ARG A 20 8.67 -5.92 7.09
C ARG A 20 10.13 -6.34 7.10
N ARG A 21 10.68 -6.74 5.95
CA ARG A 21 12.11 -7.09 5.84
C ARG A 21 13.02 -5.89 6.06
N ILE A 22 12.51 -4.68 5.78
CA ILE A 22 13.25 -3.41 5.91
C ILE A 22 12.85 -2.71 7.21
N ARG A 23 11.57 -2.80 7.59
CA ARG A 23 10.94 -2.15 8.75
C ARG A 23 10.12 -3.15 9.58
N PRO A 24 10.76 -3.92 10.48
CA PRO A 24 10.11 -4.97 11.26
C PRO A 24 8.93 -4.50 12.12
N GLU A 25 8.91 -3.22 12.47
CA GLU A 25 7.85 -2.56 13.25
C GLU A 25 6.51 -2.48 12.51
N ILE A 26 6.53 -2.47 11.17
CA ILE A 26 5.33 -2.44 10.33
C ILE A 26 4.70 -3.83 10.35
N ARG A 27 3.43 -3.96 10.75
CA ARG A 27 2.79 -5.27 10.96
C ARG A 27 1.38 -5.36 10.39
N SER A 28 0.90 -4.31 9.75
CA SER A 28 -0.42 -4.31 9.14
C SER A 28 -0.40 -3.53 7.83
N ALA A 29 -1.30 -3.93 6.94
CA ALA A 29 -1.59 -3.23 5.72
C ALA A 29 -3.11 -3.12 5.55
N MET A 30 -3.56 -2.04 4.91
CA MET A 30 -4.95 -1.82 4.54
C MET A 30 -5.00 -1.34 3.11
N GLU A 31 -5.87 -1.95 2.32
CA GLU A 31 -6.14 -1.54 0.95
C GLU A 31 -7.35 -0.62 0.92
N ILE A 32 -7.23 0.50 0.21
CA ILE A 32 -8.34 1.39 -0.12
C ILE A 32 -8.36 1.63 -1.63
N ARG A 33 -9.50 2.08 -2.14
CA ARG A 33 -9.66 2.40 -3.55
C ARG A 33 -8.59 3.39 -4.02
N TYR A 34 -8.01 3.15 -5.20
CA TYR A 34 -7.20 4.15 -5.88
C TYR A 34 -8.07 5.12 -6.69
N THR A 35 -7.75 6.40 -6.58
CA THR A 35 -8.02 7.43 -7.59
C THR A 35 -6.87 8.43 -7.61
N PRO A 36 -6.63 9.17 -8.72
CA PRO A 36 -5.63 10.24 -8.74
C PRO A 36 -5.84 11.27 -7.62
N GLU A 37 -7.09 11.62 -7.31
CA GLU A 37 -7.44 12.58 -6.26
C GLU A 37 -7.04 12.09 -4.86
N ILE A 38 -7.11 10.78 -4.60
CA ILE A 38 -6.64 10.20 -3.32
C ILE A 38 -5.12 10.35 -3.19
N VAL A 39 -4.36 10.14 -4.27
CA VAL A 39 -2.89 10.32 -4.26
C VAL A 39 -2.52 11.78 -4.04
N GLU A 40 -3.21 12.71 -4.71
CA GLU A 40 -3.02 14.15 -4.49
C GLU A 40 -3.32 14.55 -3.05
N ARG A 41 -4.41 14.02 -2.49
CA ARG A 41 -4.83 14.28 -1.11
C ARG A 41 -3.79 13.76 -0.10
N ILE A 42 -3.29 12.54 -0.28
CA ILE A 42 -2.20 11.97 0.52
C ILE A 42 -0.94 12.85 0.47
N THR A 43 -0.60 13.32 -0.74
CA THR A 43 0.56 14.21 -0.94
C THR A 43 0.37 15.55 -0.22
N ARG A 44 -0.83 16.16 -0.30
CA ARG A 44 -1.16 17.41 0.42
C ARG A 44 -1.12 17.26 1.94
N LEU A 45 -1.42 16.07 2.46
CA LEU A 45 -1.29 15.75 3.89
C LEU A 45 0.17 15.59 4.35
N GLY A 46 1.15 15.76 3.46
CA GLY A 46 2.57 15.61 3.76
C GLY A 46 3.01 14.15 3.93
N MET A 47 2.16 13.20 3.55
CA MET A 47 2.48 11.78 3.61
C MET A 47 3.22 11.35 2.34
N ARG A 48 4.18 10.44 2.51
CA ARG A 48 4.94 9.88 1.38
C ARG A 48 4.19 8.69 0.80
N ILE A 49 3.92 8.76 -0.49
CA ILE A 49 3.30 7.69 -1.26
C ILE A 49 4.16 7.34 -2.47
N ALA A 50 4.34 6.05 -2.73
CA ALA A 50 5.13 5.55 -3.85
C ALA A 50 4.27 4.75 -4.84
N ARG A 51 4.53 4.94 -6.14
CA ARG A 51 3.90 4.14 -7.19
C ARG A 51 4.56 2.76 -7.27
N LEU A 52 3.76 1.71 -7.37
CA LEU A 52 4.19 0.36 -7.66
C LEU A 52 3.81 0.02 -9.11
N ASP A 53 4.79 0.09 -10.01
CA ASP A 53 4.64 -0.33 -11.40
C ASP A 53 4.74 -1.86 -11.50
N ILE A 54 3.61 -2.54 -11.32
CA ILE A 54 3.49 -4.00 -11.43
C ILE A 54 2.85 -4.34 -12.79
N ARG A 55 3.59 -5.03 -13.65
CA ARG A 55 3.08 -5.55 -14.93
C ARG A 55 2.90 -7.07 -14.86
N GLU A 56 2.15 -7.62 -15.81
CA GLU A 56 1.98 -9.06 -15.94
C GLU A 56 3.33 -9.75 -16.17
N GLY A 57 3.60 -10.82 -15.41
CA GLY A 57 4.87 -11.55 -15.47
C GLY A 57 6.03 -10.92 -14.70
N ASP A 58 5.85 -9.73 -14.12
CA ASP A 58 6.92 -9.11 -13.36
C ASP A 58 7.20 -9.86 -12.05
N PRO A 59 8.49 -10.08 -11.71
CA PRO A 59 8.88 -10.60 -10.40
C PRO A 59 8.59 -9.55 -9.33
N LEU A 60 7.44 -9.69 -8.68
CA LEU A 60 6.91 -8.71 -7.71
C LEU A 60 7.91 -8.40 -6.59
N ASP A 61 8.67 -9.39 -6.12
CA ASP A 61 9.68 -9.20 -5.09
C ASP A 61 10.83 -8.28 -5.56
N ILE A 62 11.21 -8.34 -6.85
CA ILE A 62 12.22 -7.46 -7.43
C ILE A 62 11.71 -6.03 -7.51
N ILE A 63 10.45 -5.82 -7.97
CA ILE A 63 9.84 -4.49 -8.02
C ILE A 63 9.77 -3.90 -6.62
N LEU A 64 9.21 -4.64 -5.66
CA LEU A 64 9.06 -4.17 -4.29
C LEU A 64 10.42 -3.86 -3.66
N LYS A 65 11.42 -4.73 -3.83
CA LYS A 65 12.79 -4.48 -3.36
C LYS A 65 13.39 -3.24 -4.01
N LYS A 66 13.18 -3.01 -5.32
CA LYS A 66 13.66 -1.83 -6.03
C LYS A 66 13.02 -0.56 -5.46
N THR A 67 11.69 -0.50 -5.43
CA THR A 67 10.95 0.66 -4.92
C THR A 67 11.27 0.97 -3.45
N MET A 68 11.50 -0.06 -2.63
CA MET A 68 11.83 0.13 -1.22
C MET A 68 13.32 0.42 -0.97
N ARG A 69 14.25 -0.05 -1.83
CA ARG A 69 15.69 0.27 -1.74
C ARG A 69 16.03 1.65 -2.29
N GLU A 70 15.29 2.15 -3.28
CA GLU A 70 15.45 3.48 -3.87
C GLU A 70 15.04 4.63 -2.91
N GLY A 71 14.90 4.36 -1.62
CA GLY A 71 14.81 5.38 -0.57
C GLY A 71 13.39 5.85 -0.26
N SER A 72 12.35 5.28 -0.90
CA SER A 72 10.98 5.53 -0.47
C SER A 72 10.69 4.67 0.77
N LEU A 73 11.01 5.21 1.95
CA LEU A 73 10.44 4.79 3.24
C LEU A 73 8.93 5.18 3.29
N ALA A 74 8.23 5.05 2.17
CA ALA A 74 6.83 5.40 2.07
C ALA A 74 6.01 4.40 2.89
N ASP A 75 5.10 4.93 3.71
CA ASP A 75 4.12 4.12 4.43
C ASP A 75 2.92 3.80 3.54
N LEU A 76 2.81 4.47 2.40
CA LEU A 76 1.74 4.32 1.44
C LEU A 76 2.30 3.96 0.07
N PHE A 77 1.59 3.08 -0.61
CA PHE A 77 1.88 2.66 -1.97
C PHE A 77 0.62 2.77 -2.81
N TYR A 78 0.75 2.86 -4.14
CA TYR A 78 -0.41 2.71 -5.02
C TYR A 78 -0.10 2.01 -6.32
N THR A 79 -1.13 1.38 -6.89
CA THR A 79 -1.18 0.90 -8.26
C THR A 79 -2.32 1.62 -8.97
N GLU A 80 -2.15 1.98 -10.24
CA GLU A 80 -3.21 2.61 -11.02
C GLU A 80 -4.23 1.60 -11.58
N GLY A 81 -3.99 0.31 -11.36
CA GLY A 81 -4.70 -0.79 -12.00
C GLY A 81 -4.03 -1.20 -13.31
N GLY A 82 -4.65 -2.16 -14.00
CA GLY A 82 -4.13 -2.75 -15.25
C GLY A 82 -4.28 -4.27 -15.26
N PHE A 83 -4.21 -4.90 -16.44
CA PHE A 83 -4.35 -6.36 -16.61
C PHE A 83 -5.52 -6.97 -15.82
N ALA A 84 -6.72 -6.40 -15.99
CA ALA A 84 -7.96 -6.81 -15.30
C ALA A 84 -7.94 -6.69 -13.76
N ARG A 85 -7.04 -5.88 -13.19
CA ARG A 85 -7.01 -5.56 -11.76
C ARG A 85 -7.38 -4.11 -11.52
N GLU A 86 -8.22 -3.87 -10.51
CA GLU A 86 -8.49 -2.52 -10.02
C GLU A 86 -7.24 -1.90 -9.39
N GLY A 87 -7.09 -0.60 -9.56
CA GLY A 87 -6.05 0.16 -8.86
C GLY A 87 -6.34 0.23 -7.36
N ALA A 88 -5.27 0.24 -6.57
CA ALA A 88 -5.36 0.25 -5.12
C ALA A 88 -4.35 1.19 -4.48
N VAL A 89 -4.71 1.80 -3.37
CA VAL A 89 -3.78 2.43 -2.43
C VAL A 89 -3.58 1.47 -1.27
N ILE A 90 -2.32 1.12 -0.99
CA ILE A 90 -1.92 0.23 0.09
C ILE A 90 -1.30 1.06 1.21
N ILE A 91 -1.98 1.13 2.34
CA ILE A 91 -1.51 1.78 3.56
C ILE A 91 -0.80 0.73 4.40
N THR A 92 0.40 1.01 4.88
CA THR A 92 1.14 0.15 5.82
C THR A 92 1.39 0.86 7.14
N GLY A 93 1.48 0.10 8.24
CA GLY A 93 1.67 0.67 9.56
C GLY A 93 1.94 -0.35 10.65
N ALA A 94 2.22 0.13 11.87
CA ALA A 94 2.61 -0.71 13.00
C ALA A 94 1.51 -1.66 13.52
N GLY A 95 0.25 -1.43 13.12
CA GLY A 95 -0.89 -2.24 13.52
C GLY A 95 -2.19 -1.81 12.82
N ALA A 96 -3.24 -2.63 12.96
CA ALA A 96 -4.54 -2.40 12.33
C ALA A 96 -5.15 -1.03 12.68
N VAL A 97 -5.04 -0.61 13.95
CA VAL A 97 -5.51 0.70 14.40
C VAL A 97 -4.76 1.85 13.71
N ALA A 98 -3.45 1.70 13.49
CA ALA A 98 -2.64 2.73 12.84
C ALA A 98 -3.05 2.90 11.37
N VAL A 99 -3.18 1.80 10.62
CA VAL A 99 -3.58 1.86 9.21
C VAL A 99 -5.01 2.37 9.05
N ALA A 100 -5.93 1.99 9.94
CA ALA A 100 -7.30 2.50 9.94
C ALA A 100 -7.36 4.00 10.22
N ARG A 101 -6.60 4.51 11.20
CA ARG A 101 -6.50 5.95 11.47
C ARG A 101 -5.96 6.73 10.27
N THR A 102 -4.96 6.18 9.58
CA THR A 102 -4.45 6.79 8.34
C THR A 102 -5.53 6.81 7.26
N ALA A 103 -6.28 5.73 7.07
CA ALA A 103 -7.38 5.69 6.11
C ALA A 103 -8.46 6.75 6.41
N VAL A 104 -8.86 6.89 7.68
CA VAL A 104 -9.82 7.92 8.12
C VAL A 104 -9.28 9.31 7.84
N ARG A 105 -8.01 9.60 8.19
CA ARG A 105 -7.38 10.89 7.92
C ARG A 105 -7.38 11.25 6.43
N ILE A 106 -7.17 10.26 5.55
CA ILE A 106 -7.27 10.45 4.09
C ILE A 106 -8.71 10.74 3.68
N ALA A 107 -9.69 10.02 4.24
CA ALA A 107 -11.09 10.22 3.92
C ALA A 107 -11.59 11.63 4.34
N GLU A 108 -11.17 12.11 5.50
CA GLU A 108 -11.58 13.40 6.08
C GLU A 108 -10.88 14.61 5.46
N ALA A 109 -9.76 14.43 4.77
CA ALA A 109 -9.03 15.52 4.12
C ALA A 109 -9.73 16.00 2.82
N GLY A 110 -10.95 16.52 2.94
CA GLY A 110 -11.72 17.13 1.86
C GLY A 110 -11.54 18.62 1.78
#